data_AF-A0A2V9GEQ7-F1
#
_entry.id   AF-A0A2V9GEQ7-F1
#
_cell.length_a   1.000
_cell.length_b   1.000
_cell.length_c   1.000
_cell.angle_alpha   90.00
_cell.angle_beta   90.00
_cell.angle_gamma   90.00
#
_symmetry.space_group_name_H-M   'P 1'
#
loop_
_entity.id
_entity.type
_entity.pdbx_description
1 polymer ?
#
loop_
_entity_poly.entity_id
_entity_poly.type
_entity_poly.pdbx_seq_one_letter_code
_entity_poly.pdbx_strand_id
1 'polypeptide(L)'
;LTVRDSKFFKTRLVPIGPKTVQMLAEYGSRRERCSRRPDAPFFAGLNAKSVAIYVFERAFQQIRLHAGLHRAGGPRYQPRLHDLRHTSAVHRLTTWYREGKDVQKLLPQLSVYMGHTLLAATQQYLTMTPELLHQASLRFERYATGRGRQ
;
A
#
# COMPACT_ATOMS: atom_id res chain seq x y z
N LEU A 1 -12.06 -5.46 2.00
CA LEU A 1 -11.85 -4.95 3.37
C LEU A 1 -12.41 -3.53 3.47
N THR A 2 -13.19 -3.21 4.49
CA THR A 2 -13.72 -1.85 4.71
C THR A 2 -12.86 -1.14 5.75
N VAL A 3 -12.23 -0.03 5.38
CA VAL A 3 -11.48 0.82 6.32
C VAL A 3 -12.36 2.02 6.66
N ARG A 4 -12.81 2.06 7.92
CA ARG A 4 -13.64 3.14 8.48
C ARG A 4 -12.77 4.17 9.19
N ASP A 5 -13.32 5.37 9.40
CA ASP A 5 -12.76 6.41 10.27
C ASP A 5 -11.29 6.75 10.01
N SER A 6 -10.89 6.76 8.73
CA SER A 6 -9.58 7.27 8.37
C SER A 6 -9.51 8.79 8.60
N LYS A 7 -8.30 9.37 8.57
CA LYS A 7 -8.09 10.82 8.69
C LYS A 7 -9.14 11.53 7.81
N PHE A 8 -9.92 12.43 8.41
CA PHE A 8 -11.07 13.13 7.79
C PHE A 8 -12.38 12.32 7.63
N PHE A 9 -12.64 11.32 8.49
CA PHE A 9 -13.89 10.52 8.52
C PHE A 9 -14.23 9.81 7.20
N LYS A 10 -13.20 9.54 6.38
CA LYS A 10 -13.41 8.87 5.10
C LYS A 10 -13.45 7.37 5.31
N THR A 11 -14.49 6.74 4.77
CA THR A 11 -14.59 5.28 4.63
C THR A 11 -14.21 4.88 3.22
N ARG A 12 -13.43 3.79 3.09
CA ARG A 12 -13.05 3.26 1.78
C ARG A 12 -13.05 1.74 1.75
N LEU A 13 -13.34 1.20 0.57
CA LEU A 13 -13.17 -0.22 0.27
C LEU A 13 -11.77 -0.46 -0.28
N VAL A 14 -11.05 -1.37 0.35
CA VAL A 14 -9.72 -1.82 -0.05
C VAL A 14 -9.84 -3.28 -0.50
N PRO A 15 -9.86 -3.56 -1.82
CA PRO A 15 -9.75 -4.92 -2.34
C PRO A 15 -8.39 -5.51 -1.95
N ILE A 16 -8.39 -6.69 -1.38
CA ILE A 16 -7.18 -7.40 -0.94
C ILE A 16 -7.16 -8.78 -1.57
N GLY A 17 -5.96 -9.34 -1.77
CA GLY A 17 -5.81 -10.65 -2.38
C GLY A 17 -6.42 -11.77 -1.53
N PRO A 18 -6.82 -12.90 -2.16
CA PRO A 18 -7.51 -14.00 -1.47
C PRO A 18 -6.70 -14.57 -0.30
N LYS A 19 -5.37 -14.68 -0.43
CA LYS A 19 -4.48 -15.11 0.65
C LYS A 19 -4.53 -14.16 1.87
N THR A 20 -4.58 -12.85 1.63
CA THR A 20 -4.70 -11.86 2.70
C THR A 20 -6.08 -11.94 3.37
N VAL A 21 -7.14 -12.14 2.58
CA VAL A 21 -8.49 -12.36 3.12
C VAL A 21 -8.51 -13.57 4.04
N GLN A 22 -7.96 -14.70 3.61
CA GLN A 22 -7.88 -15.92 4.40
C GLN A 22 -7.14 -15.69 5.73
N MET A 23 -5.96 -15.08 5.69
CA MET A 23 -5.16 -14.81 6.89
C MET A 23 -5.89 -13.89 7.90
N LEU A 24 -6.59 -12.87 7.40
CA LEU A 24 -7.39 -11.98 8.25
C LEU A 24 -8.61 -12.69 8.84
N ALA A 25 -9.26 -13.56 8.06
CA ALA A 25 -10.39 -14.37 8.55
C ALA A 25 -9.95 -15.34 9.65
N GLU A 26 -8.84 -16.08 9.43
CA GLU A 26 -8.28 -16.97 10.44
C GLU A 26 -7.90 -16.24 11.73
N TYR A 27 -7.31 -15.04 11.60
CA TYR A 27 -7.02 -14.19 12.76
C TYR A 27 -8.30 -13.76 13.48
N GLY A 28 -9.34 -13.35 12.73
CA GLY A 28 -10.65 -12.99 13.26
C GLY A 28 -11.29 -14.13 14.06
N SER A 29 -11.33 -15.35 13.50
CA SER A 29 -11.85 -16.53 14.20
C SER A 29 -11.06 -16.86 15.47
N ARG A 30 -9.73 -16.70 15.47
CA ARG A 30 -8.91 -16.90 16.68
C ARG A 30 -9.24 -15.86 17.74
N ARG A 31 -9.38 -14.59 17.35
CA ARG A 31 -9.75 -13.49 18.24
C ARG A 31 -11.10 -13.74 18.90
N GLU A 32 -12.12 -14.12 18.13
CA GLU A 32 -13.47 -14.37 18.65
C GLU A 32 -13.52 -15.48 19.71
N ARG A 33 -12.63 -16.48 19.60
CA ARG A 33 -12.49 -17.53 20.62
C ARG A 33 -11.87 -17.01 21.92
N CYS A 34 -10.94 -16.06 21.83
CA CYS A 34 -10.19 -15.56 22.99
C CYS A 34 -10.81 -14.30 23.65
N SER A 35 -11.54 -13.48 22.88
CA SER A 35 -12.15 -12.24 23.37
C SER A 35 -13.40 -11.90 22.57
N ARG A 36 -14.55 -11.87 23.24
CA ARG A 36 -15.87 -11.62 22.64
C ARG A 36 -16.36 -10.17 22.79
N ARG A 37 -15.46 -9.21 23.03
CA ARG A 37 -15.89 -7.81 23.17
C ARG A 37 -16.29 -7.26 21.79
N PRO A 38 -17.57 -6.88 21.59
CA PRO A 38 -18.07 -6.43 20.29
C PRO A 38 -17.38 -5.15 19.82
N ASP A 39 -17.00 -4.27 20.76
CA ASP A 39 -16.36 -2.99 20.46
C ASP A 39 -14.82 -3.03 20.46
N ALA A 40 -14.22 -4.20 20.65
CA ALA A 40 -12.77 -4.29 20.68
C ALA A 40 -12.18 -4.07 19.26
N PRO A 41 -11.03 -3.39 19.13
CA PRO A 41 -10.33 -3.24 17.86
C PRO A 41 -10.10 -4.57 17.16
N PHE A 42 -10.05 -4.55 15.82
CA PHE A 42 -9.78 -5.76 15.04
C PHE A 42 -8.43 -6.36 15.44
N PHE A 43 -7.37 -5.55 15.44
CA PHE A 43 -6.08 -5.93 16.02
C PHE A 43 -6.02 -5.54 17.49
N ALA A 44 -6.26 -6.52 18.37
CA ALA A 44 -6.24 -6.32 19.80
C ALA A 44 -5.15 -7.18 20.48
N GLY A 45 -4.52 -6.63 21.51
CA GLY A 45 -3.66 -7.39 22.42
C GLY A 45 -4.47 -8.24 23.40
N LEU A 46 -3.78 -9.01 24.24
CA LEU A 46 -4.41 -9.86 25.27
C LEU A 46 -5.31 -9.09 26.25
N ASN A 47 -5.03 -7.79 26.45
CA ASN A 47 -5.82 -6.89 27.28
C ASN A 47 -7.02 -6.25 26.55
N ALA A 48 -7.37 -6.75 25.35
CA ALA A 48 -8.43 -6.23 24.47
C ALA A 48 -8.25 -4.76 24.03
N LYS A 49 -7.08 -4.17 24.22
CA LYS A 49 -6.76 -2.82 23.73
C LYS A 49 -6.17 -2.88 22.32
N SER A 50 -6.30 -1.76 21.60
CA SER A 50 -5.70 -1.59 20.27
C SER A 50 -4.20 -1.82 20.33
N VAL A 51 -3.66 -2.57 19.38
CA VAL A 51 -2.22 -2.74 19.23
C VAL A 51 -1.63 -1.44 18.69
N ALA A 52 -0.72 -0.84 19.45
CA ALA A 52 -0.04 0.38 19.04
C ALA A 52 0.86 0.14 17.82
N ILE A 53 0.98 1.16 16.95
CA ILE A 53 1.71 1.02 15.67
C ILE A 53 3.17 0.59 15.85
N TYR A 54 3.86 1.04 16.90
CA TYR A 54 5.25 0.68 17.17
C TYR A 54 5.44 -0.83 17.41
N VAL A 55 4.40 -1.54 17.85
CA VAL A 55 4.43 -3.01 18.01
C VAL A 55 4.50 -3.68 16.65
N PHE A 56 3.72 -3.19 15.67
CA PHE A 56 3.80 -3.66 14.28
C PHE A 56 5.14 -3.31 13.64
N GLU A 57 5.68 -2.12 13.92
CA GLU A 57 7.00 -1.72 13.40
C GLU A 57 8.12 -2.62 13.96
N ARG A 58 8.07 -2.95 15.25
CA ARG A 58 9.01 -3.91 15.86
C ARG A 58 8.85 -5.32 15.29
N ALA A 59 7.61 -5.80 15.13
CA ALA A 59 7.37 -7.11 14.51
C ALA A 59 7.90 -7.14 13.07
N PHE A 60 7.68 -6.07 12.30
CA PHE A 60 8.22 -5.93 10.96
C PHE A 60 9.75 -5.90 10.94
N GLN A 61 10.38 -5.20 11.90
CA GLN A 61 11.83 -5.23 12.06
C GLN A 61 12.33 -6.66 12.28
N GLN A 62 11.71 -7.45 13.15
CA GLN A 62 12.11 -8.84 13.38
C GLN A 62 11.95 -9.71 12.13
N ILE A 63 10.80 -9.62 11.45
CA ILE A 63 10.56 -10.33 10.18
C ILE A 63 11.65 -9.96 9.16
N ARG A 64 11.97 -8.67 9.06
CA ARG A 64 13.01 -8.16 8.17
C ARG A 64 14.38 -8.75 8.50
N LEU A 65 14.76 -8.81 9.78
CA LEU A 65 16.03 -9.41 10.23
C LEU A 65 16.08 -10.90 9.87
N HIS A 66 15.02 -11.65 10.18
CA HIS A 66 14.93 -13.09 9.89
C HIS A 66 14.94 -13.40 8.39
N ALA A 67 14.36 -12.52 7.57
CA ALA A 67 14.39 -12.65 6.11
C ALA A 67 15.73 -12.19 5.49
N GLY A 68 16.70 -11.73 6.29
CA GLY A 68 17.98 -11.23 5.79
C GLY A 68 17.89 -9.90 5.05
N LEU A 69 16.77 -9.17 5.15
CA LEU A 69 16.51 -7.95 4.38
C LEU A 69 17.20 -6.73 5.01
N HIS A 70 18.37 -6.36 4.50
CA HIS A 70 19.16 -5.24 5.02
C HIS A 70 19.61 -4.29 3.91
N ARG A 71 19.73 -3.01 4.24
CA ARG A 71 20.40 -2.01 3.38
C ARG A 71 21.68 -1.52 4.04
N ALA A 72 22.69 -1.21 3.23
CA ALA A 72 23.88 -0.50 3.70
C ALA A 72 23.53 0.93 4.16
N GLY A 73 24.40 1.54 4.97
CA GLY A 73 24.21 2.92 5.46
C GLY A 73 23.57 3.06 6.85
N GLY A 74 23.30 1.95 7.54
CA GLY A 74 22.84 1.95 8.94
C GLY A 74 21.32 2.00 9.13
N PRO A 75 20.83 2.27 10.35
CA PRO A 75 19.42 2.09 10.73
C PRO A 75 18.42 2.95 9.94
N ARG A 76 18.80 4.18 9.57
CA ARG A 76 17.93 5.12 8.85
C ARG A 76 17.51 4.64 7.46
N TYR A 77 18.30 3.76 6.84
CA TYR A 77 18.06 3.28 5.48
C TYR A 77 17.34 1.93 5.45
N GLN A 78 17.05 1.33 6.61
CA GLN A 78 16.38 0.04 6.63
C GLN A 78 14.93 0.18 6.15
N PRO A 79 14.42 -0.82 5.38
CA PRO A 79 13.01 -0.89 5.04
C PRO A 79 12.12 -0.75 6.28
N ARG A 80 11.09 0.08 6.16
CA ARG A 80 10.09 0.38 7.19
C ARG A 80 8.76 -0.25 6.80
N LEU A 81 7.87 -0.36 7.79
CA LEU A 81 6.51 -0.87 7.56
C LEU A 81 5.75 -0.04 6.51
N HIS A 82 5.93 1.29 6.53
CA HIS A 82 5.34 2.19 5.53
C HIS A 82 5.84 1.91 4.09
N ASP A 83 7.05 1.39 3.94
CA ASP A 83 7.60 1.13 2.62
C ASP A 83 6.87 -0.04 1.93
N LEU A 84 6.17 -0.92 2.65
CA LEU A 84 5.27 -1.92 2.04
C LEU A 84 4.15 -1.26 1.22
N ARG A 85 3.58 -0.18 1.74
CA ARG A 85 2.55 0.61 1.05
C ARG A 85 3.14 1.25 -0.20
N HIS A 86 4.32 1.85 -0.08
CA HIS A 86 5.06 2.42 -1.21
C HIS A 86 5.30 1.36 -2.31
N THR A 87 5.90 0.23 -1.93
CA THR A 87 6.17 -0.89 -2.84
C THR A 87 4.90 -1.39 -3.51
N SER A 88 3.80 -1.57 -2.78
CA SER A 88 2.52 -2.01 -3.38
C SER A 88 1.99 -1.06 -4.47
N ALA A 89 2.15 0.25 -4.28
CA ALA A 89 1.73 1.26 -5.24
C ALA A 89 2.60 1.24 -6.48
N VAL A 90 3.92 1.18 -6.30
CA VAL A 90 4.89 1.05 -7.39
C VAL A 90 4.62 -0.21 -8.22
N HIS A 91 4.47 -1.37 -7.59
CA HIS A 91 4.15 -2.61 -8.30
C HIS A 91 2.84 -2.48 -9.09
N ARG A 92 1.79 -1.89 -8.51
CA ARG A 92 0.52 -1.70 -9.20
C ARG A 92 0.65 -0.80 -10.43
N LEU A 93 1.35 0.33 -10.28
CA LEU A 93 1.62 1.26 -11.39
C LEU A 93 2.41 0.56 -12.49
N THR A 94 3.51 -0.10 -12.15
CA THR A 94 4.34 -0.86 -13.11
C THR A 94 3.51 -1.90 -13.86
N THR A 95 2.62 -2.64 -13.18
CA THR A 95 1.72 -3.59 -13.83
C THR A 95 0.78 -2.89 -14.82
N TRP A 96 0.14 -1.78 -14.44
CA TRP A 96 -0.75 -1.05 -15.36
C TRP A 96 -0.04 -0.53 -16.59
N TYR A 97 1.19 -0.04 -16.46
CA TYR A 97 2.00 0.37 -17.61
C TYR A 97 2.31 -0.83 -18.52
N ARG A 98 2.72 -1.97 -17.96
CA ARG A 98 2.98 -3.20 -18.73
C ARG A 98 1.74 -3.73 -19.44
N GLU A 99 0.57 -3.55 -18.86
CA GLU A 99 -0.73 -3.90 -19.45
C GLU A 99 -1.24 -2.86 -20.47
N GLY A 100 -0.50 -1.76 -20.70
CA GLY A 100 -0.91 -0.70 -21.62
C GLY A 100 -2.11 0.13 -21.14
N LYS A 101 -2.45 0.07 -19.85
CA LYS A 101 -3.60 0.80 -19.28
C LYS A 101 -3.33 2.29 -19.19
N ASP A 102 -4.40 3.07 -19.25
CA ASP A 102 -4.33 4.52 -19.04
C ASP A 102 -4.14 4.86 -17.56
N VAL A 103 -2.88 4.93 -17.13
CA VAL A 103 -2.53 5.20 -15.74
C VAL A 103 -3.10 6.52 -15.24
N GLN A 104 -3.22 7.56 -16.09
CA GLN A 104 -3.77 8.85 -15.67
C GLN A 104 -5.22 8.74 -15.20
N LYS A 105 -6.01 7.88 -15.85
CA LYS A 105 -7.40 7.58 -15.44
C LYS A 105 -7.48 6.70 -14.18
N LEU A 106 -6.46 5.89 -13.92
CA LEU A 106 -6.43 4.94 -12.81
C LEU A 106 -5.78 5.50 -11.53
N LEU A 107 -4.98 6.56 -11.63
CA LEU A 107 -4.35 7.24 -10.49
C LEU A 107 -5.35 7.69 -9.42
N PRO A 108 -6.53 8.26 -9.74
CA PRO A 108 -7.53 8.59 -8.73
C PRO A 108 -8.00 7.35 -7.94
N GLN A 109 -8.19 6.21 -8.61
CA GLN A 109 -8.58 4.96 -7.96
C GLN A 109 -7.50 4.46 -7.01
N LEU A 110 -6.23 4.52 -7.42
CA LEU A 110 -5.10 4.19 -6.56
C LEU A 110 -4.99 5.14 -5.37
N SER A 111 -5.21 6.44 -5.58
CA SER A 111 -5.23 7.44 -4.51
C SER A 111 -6.28 7.11 -3.45
N VAL A 112 -7.49 6.74 -3.88
CA VAL A 112 -8.58 6.29 -2.98
C VAL A 112 -8.18 5.00 -2.27
N TYR A 113 -7.68 4.00 -3.00
CA TYR A 113 -7.22 2.72 -2.43
C TYR A 113 -6.21 2.93 -1.28
N MET A 114 -5.21 3.76 -1.54
CA MET A 114 -4.19 4.11 -0.56
C MET A 114 -4.81 4.96 0.56
N GLY A 115 -5.81 5.78 0.28
CA GLY A 115 -6.33 6.78 1.23
C GLY A 115 -5.44 8.02 1.25
N HIS A 116 -4.86 8.38 0.11
CA HIS A 116 -4.23 9.67 -0.09
C HIS A 116 -5.29 10.74 -0.24
N THR A 117 -5.12 11.84 0.50
CA THR A 117 -6.00 13.01 0.44
C THR A 117 -5.72 13.88 -0.78
N LEU A 118 -4.50 13.83 -1.30
CA LEU A 118 -4.06 14.59 -2.47
C LEU A 118 -3.51 13.65 -3.54
N LEU A 119 -3.91 13.87 -4.79
CA LEU A 119 -3.42 13.12 -5.94
C LEU A 119 -1.90 13.26 -6.10
N ALA A 120 -1.33 14.40 -5.70
CA ALA A 120 0.11 14.68 -5.72
C ALA A 120 0.93 13.65 -4.92
N ALA A 121 0.41 13.15 -3.80
CA ALA A 121 1.06 12.10 -3.01
C ALA A 121 1.13 10.76 -3.77
N THR A 122 0.21 10.55 -4.72
CA THR A 122 0.19 9.38 -5.61
C THR A 122 1.02 9.62 -6.88
N GLN A 123 1.10 10.86 -7.36
CA GLN A 123 1.97 11.25 -8.49
C GLN A 123 3.46 11.11 -8.15
N GLN A 124 3.85 11.22 -6.86
CA GLN A 124 5.22 10.96 -6.41
C GLN A 124 5.71 9.54 -6.75
N TYR A 125 4.82 8.55 -6.93
CA TYR A 125 5.23 7.22 -7.36
C TYR A 125 5.63 7.17 -8.84
N LEU A 126 5.13 8.09 -9.67
CA LEU A 126 5.47 8.16 -11.10
C LEU A 126 6.91 8.59 -11.34
N THR A 127 7.48 9.39 -10.45
CA THR A 127 8.86 9.87 -10.55
C THR A 127 9.90 8.88 -10.00
N MET A 128 9.47 7.78 -9.37
CA MET A 128 10.34 6.91 -8.58
C MET A 128 10.74 5.58 -9.22
N THR A 129 10.33 5.26 -10.46
CA THR A 129 10.95 4.12 -11.16
C THR A 129 11.56 4.51 -12.51
N PRO A 130 12.79 4.06 -12.82
CA PRO A 130 13.41 4.26 -14.14
C PRO A 130 12.52 3.77 -15.28
N GLU A 131 11.79 2.68 -15.06
CA GLU A 131 10.85 2.13 -16.03
C GLU A 131 9.64 3.05 -16.23
N LEU A 132 9.14 3.71 -15.17
CA LEU A 132 8.09 4.72 -15.26
C LEU A 132 8.57 5.96 -15.99
N LEU A 133 9.77 6.43 -15.68
CA LEU A 133 10.38 7.57 -16.35
C LEU A 133 10.57 7.27 -17.85
N HIS A 134 11.02 6.06 -18.19
CA HIS A 134 11.18 5.63 -19.57
C HIS A 134 9.84 5.56 -20.31
N GLN A 135 8.81 4.95 -19.71
CA GLN A 135 7.47 4.89 -20.32
C GLN A 135 6.80 6.27 -20.43
N ALA A 136 6.98 7.14 -19.43
CA ALA A 136 6.52 8.52 -19.47
C ALA A 136 7.22 9.32 -20.57
N SER A 137 8.54 9.12 -20.73
CA SER A 137 9.34 9.74 -21.80
C SER A 137 8.85 9.32 -23.18
N LEU A 138 8.66 8.01 -23.42
CA LEU A 138 8.12 7.49 -24.70
C LEU A 138 6.73 8.06 -25.01
N ARG A 139 5.87 8.21 -24.00
CA ARG A 139 4.52 8.79 -24.19
C ARG A 139 4.58 10.29 -24.47
N PHE A 140 5.47 11.01 -23.80
CA PHE A 140 5.72 12.43 -24.06
C PHE A 140 6.28 12.63 -25.48
N GLU A 141 7.24 11.81 -25.91
CA GLU A 141 7.79 11.84 -27.26
C GLU A 141 6.71 11.64 -28.32
N ARG A 142 5.79 10.67 -28.13
CA ARG A 142 4.65 10.44 -29.04
C ARG A 142 3.66 11.61 -29.07
N TYR A 143 3.47 12.29 -27.95
CA TYR A 143 2.65 13.50 -27.87
C TYR A 143 3.32 14.69 -28.58
N ALA A 144 4.59 14.96 -28.28
CA ALA A 144 5.37 16.07 -28.81
C ALA A 144 5.63 15.94 -30.33
N THR A 145 5.75 14.69 -30.84
CA THR A 145 5.93 14.40 -32.27
C THR A 145 4.60 14.30 -33.05
N GLY A 146 3.45 14.57 -32.42
CA GLY A 146 2.16 14.72 -33.11
C GLY A 146 1.50 13.42 -33.60
N ARG A 147 2.00 12.23 -33.24
CA ARG A 147 1.45 10.93 -33.69
C ARG A 147 0.21 10.44 -32.92
N GLY A 148 -0.49 11.34 -32.22
CA GLY A 148 -1.67 11.03 -31.38
C GLY A 148 -2.96 11.71 -31.81
N ARG A 149 -3.01 12.38 -32.98
CA ARG A 149 -4.25 12.87 -33.59
C ARG A 149 -4.66 11.96 -34.75
N GLN A 150 -5.33 10.86 -34.44
CA GLN A 150 -6.35 10.24 -35.28
C GLN A 150 -7.47 9.74 -34.36
#